data_AF-A0A959IZL7-F1
#
_entry.id   AF-A0A959IZL7-F1
#
_cell.length_a   1.000
_cell.length_b   1.000
_cell.length_c   1.000
_cell.angle_alpha   90.00
_cell.angle_beta   90.00
_cell.angle_gamma   90.00
#
_symmetry.space_group_name_H-M   'P 1'
#
loop_
_entity.id
_entity.type
_entity.pdbx_description
1 polymer ?
#
loop_
_entity_poly.entity_id
_entity_poly.type
_entity_poly.pdbx_seq_one_letter_code
_entity_poly.pdbx_strand_id
1 'polypeptide(L)'
;MKENIKKIDTINIMLMVFSFLLARVFPFELFLFSYIVLGPLHYMTEISWLKERNFFVGKNTWLIVLLTIAIVGAASRIGLMGFEENMDFQRMMGPLVSLALLLGFVIAAISINKKLPILLGLAISMVFGVLFFMFRFSYLVFLLVLLIPTLIHTTIFTGSFMLEGALKNKSTIGYLAFLVFILCNVFFFILPTDAVPLTNQLTQKLFLESDFYQVNLNLNYLIFGTDGSTFVLDSSIGRQIQGFIAFAYTYHYLNWFSKTKVIKWTQVPKPWLFASVTVWILSIVLHLINMKIGIAFIAFLSTLHVYLEFPLNHKSFVNVGSMLFGFKRSDSVSVNG
;
A
#
# COMPACT_ATOMS: atom_id res chain seq x y z
N MET A 1 -13.95 -28.54 -0.05
CA MET A 1 -13.54 -27.23 -0.63
C MET A 1 -14.36 -26.07 -0.06
N LYS A 2 -15.71 -26.10 -0.09
CA LYS A 2 -16.58 -25.04 0.45
C LYS A 2 -16.41 -24.76 1.96
N GLU A 3 -16.22 -25.80 2.78
CA GLU A 3 -16.03 -25.65 4.23
C GLU A 3 -14.74 -24.91 4.61
N ASN A 4 -13.66 -25.15 3.85
CA ASN A 4 -12.41 -24.41 4.01
C ASN A 4 -12.54 -22.93 3.65
N ILE A 5 -13.36 -22.59 2.64
CA ILE A 5 -13.60 -21.20 2.23
C ILE A 5 -14.39 -20.46 3.32
N LYS A 6 -15.47 -21.07 3.84
CA LYS A 6 -16.23 -20.50 4.95
C LYS A 6 -15.36 -20.24 6.18
N LYS A 7 -14.46 -21.16 6.52
CA LYS A 7 -13.52 -20.98 7.64
C LYS A 7 -12.59 -19.78 7.42
N ILE A 8 -12.03 -19.64 6.22
CA ILE A 8 -11.17 -18.49 5.88
C ILE A 8 -11.96 -17.18 5.93
N ASP A 9 -13.14 -17.13 5.34
CA ASP A 9 -13.98 -15.92 5.34
C ASP A 9 -14.37 -15.51 6.78
N THR A 10 -14.64 -16.49 7.66
CA THR A 10 -14.94 -16.22 9.07
C THR A 10 -13.71 -15.69 9.82
N ILE A 11 -12.53 -16.27 9.58
CA ILE A 11 -11.27 -15.76 10.15
C ILE A 11 -11.02 -14.32 9.70
N ASN A 12 -11.26 -14.01 8.43
CA ASN A 12 -11.13 -12.63 7.93
C ASN A 12 -12.05 -11.67 8.67
N ILE A 13 -13.33 -12.03 8.91
CA ILE A 13 -14.25 -11.21 9.70
C ILE A 13 -13.70 -10.97 11.12
N MET A 14 -13.22 -12.01 11.80
CA MET A 14 -12.63 -11.85 13.13
C MET A 14 -11.41 -10.92 13.09
N LEU A 15 -10.51 -11.08 12.11
CA LEU A 15 -9.33 -10.23 11.96
C LEU A 15 -9.70 -8.77 11.65
N MET A 16 -10.75 -8.52 10.86
CA MET A 16 -11.25 -7.16 10.60
C MET A 16 -11.75 -6.50 11.88
N VAL A 17 -12.64 -7.17 12.61
CA VAL A 17 -13.21 -6.63 13.85
C VAL A 17 -12.10 -6.42 14.89
N PHE A 18 -11.21 -7.39 15.04
CA PHE A 18 -10.06 -7.27 15.94
C PHE A 18 -9.15 -6.09 15.59
N SER A 19 -8.77 -5.96 14.31
CA SER A 19 -7.93 -4.85 13.84
C SER A 19 -8.63 -3.50 14.02
N PHE A 20 -9.94 -3.44 13.77
CA PHE A 20 -10.75 -2.23 13.94
C PHE A 20 -10.77 -1.77 15.40
N LEU A 21 -11.03 -2.70 16.33
CA LEU A 21 -11.05 -2.40 17.77
C LEU A 21 -9.68 -1.94 18.26
N LEU A 22 -8.59 -2.65 17.89
CA LEU A 22 -7.25 -2.22 18.25
C LEU A 22 -6.90 -0.84 17.68
N ALA A 23 -7.26 -0.58 16.44
CA ALA A 23 -6.99 0.70 15.78
C ALA A 23 -7.76 1.87 16.40
N ARG A 24 -8.94 1.64 17.00
CA ARG A 24 -9.64 2.68 17.77
C ARG A 24 -8.99 2.97 19.12
N VAL A 25 -8.42 1.95 19.76
CA VAL A 25 -7.80 2.10 21.09
C VAL A 25 -6.38 2.65 20.96
N PHE A 26 -5.58 2.11 20.04
CA PHE A 26 -4.15 2.42 19.86
C PHE A 26 -3.81 2.84 18.41
N PRO A 27 -4.40 3.92 17.88
CA PRO A 27 -4.27 4.29 16.47
C PRO A 27 -2.83 4.56 16.04
N PHE A 28 -2.01 5.17 16.90
CA PHE A 28 -0.64 5.54 16.57
C PHE A 28 0.32 4.36 16.71
N GLU A 29 0.32 3.71 17.87
CA GLU A 29 1.19 2.58 18.20
C GLU A 29 0.93 1.40 17.26
N LEU A 30 -0.35 1.09 16.99
CA LEU A 30 -0.70 -0.01 16.10
C LEU A 30 -0.23 0.24 14.67
N PHE A 31 -0.34 1.48 14.18
CA PHE A 31 0.17 1.82 12.85
C PHE A 31 1.70 1.66 12.79
N LEU A 32 2.44 2.18 13.76
CA LEU A 32 3.90 2.04 13.81
C LEU A 32 4.29 0.56 13.88
N PHE A 33 3.63 -0.22 14.73
CA PHE A 33 3.87 -1.66 14.83
C PHE A 33 3.60 -2.36 13.49
N SER A 34 2.45 -2.12 12.89
CA SER A 34 2.09 -2.73 11.61
C SER A 34 3.07 -2.32 10.51
N TYR A 35 3.39 -1.04 10.39
CA TYR A 35 4.27 -0.52 9.34
C TYR A 35 5.72 -0.99 9.49
N ILE A 36 6.30 -0.89 10.70
CA ILE A 36 7.71 -1.18 10.96
C ILE A 36 7.97 -2.67 11.13
N VAL A 37 7.07 -3.40 11.80
CA VAL A 37 7.29 -4.81 12.18
C VAL A 37 6.62 -5.76 11.21
N LEU A 38 5.33 -5.58 10.92
CA LEU A 38 4.58 -6.51 10.06
C LEU A 38 4.84 -6.26 8.57
N GLY A 39 5.02 -4.99 8.18
CA GLY A 39 5.25 -4.58 6.80
C GLY A 39 6.37 -5.35 6.10
N PRO A 40 7.62 -5.34 6.59
CA PRO A 40 8.73 -6.03 5.91
C PRO A 40 8.50 -7.53 5.74
N LEU A 41 7.87 -8.19 6.72
CA LEU A 41 7.52 -9.62 6.64
C LEU A 41 6.47 -9.87 5.56
N HIS A 42 5.46 -9.02 5.49
CA HIS A 42 4.44 -9.11 4.46
C HIS A 42 5.06 -8.89 3.06
N TYR A 43 5.82 -7.82 2.86
CA TYR A 43 6.44 -7.51 1.57
C TYR A 43 7.32 -8.65 1.06
N MET A 44 8.22 -9.17 1.92
CA MET A 44 9.15 -10.23 1.52
C MET A 44 8.45 -11.55 1.18
N THR A 45 7.37 -11.88 1.89
CA THR A 45 6.64 -13.13 1.68
C THR A 45 5.73 -13.06 0.47
N GLU A 46 5.14 -11.89 0.20
CA GLU A 46 4.37 -11.65 -1.00
C GLU A 46 5.23 -11.58 -2.25
N ILE A 47 6.39 -10.91 -2.20
CA ILE A 47 7.34 -10.89 -3.33
C ILE A 47 7.78 -12.32 -3.69
N SER A 48 8.02 -13.19 -2.70
CA SER A 48 8.28 -14.62 -2.93
C SER A 48 7.17 -15.28 -3.73
N TRP A 49 5.93 -15.07 -3.27
CA TRP A 49 4.75 -15.71 -3.81
C TRP A 49 4.42 -15.22 -5.22
N LEU A 50 4.66 -13.93 -5.49
CA LEU A 50 4.56 -13.32 -6.82
C LEU A 50 5.63 -13.87 -7.77
N LYS A 51 6.86 -14.06 -7.29
CA LYS A 51 7.96 -14.62 -8.07
C LYS A 51 7.64 -16.02 -8.58
N GLU A 52 7.05 -16.88 -7.74
CA GLU A 52 6.60 -18.23 -8.15
C GLU A 52 5.54 -18.22 -9.26
N ARG A 53 4.87 -17.08 -9.47
CA ARG A 53 3.83 -16.87 -10.49
C ARG A 53 4.28 -15.94 -11.62
N ASN A 54 5.59 -15.74 -11.74
CA ASN A 54 6.20 -14.83 -12.72
C ASN A 54 5.55 -13.44 -12.70
N PHE A 55 5.17 -12.94 -11.52
CA PHE A 55 4.54 -11.62 -11.34
C PHE A 55 3.32 -11.37 -12.23
N PHE A 56 2.64 -12.44 -12.68
CA PHE A 56 1.49 -12.37 -13.60
C PHE A 56 1.76 -11.66 -14.94
N VAL A 57 3.02 -11.68 -15.41
CA VAL A 57 3.47 -11.08 -16.68
C VAL A 57 4.16 -12.11 -17.57
N GLY A 58 4.26 -11.82 -18.87
CA GLY A 58 4.91 -12.71 -19.84
C GLY A 58 6.43 -12.56 -19.98
N LYS A 59 7.01 -11.41 -19.63
CA LYS A 59 8.48 -11.16 -19.65
C LYS A 59 8.85 -10.37 -18.39
N ASN A 60 10.02 -10.67 -17.82
CA ASN A 60 10.47 -10.14 -16.53
C ASN A 60 11.45 -8.95 -16.68
N THR A 61 11.68 -8.44 -17.89
CA THR A 61 12.65 -7.36 -18.16
C THR A 61 12.29 -6.03 -17.50
N TRP A 62 11.01 -5.79 -17.21
CA TRP A 62 10.54 -4.58 -16.49
C TRP A 62 10.83 -4.64 -14.99
N LEU A 63 11.06 -5.83 -14.41
CA LEU A 63 11.34 -5.96 -12.97
C LEU A 63 12.60 -5.19 -12.58
N ILE A 64 13.63 -5.25 -13.44
CA ILE A 64 14.88 -4.51 -13.23
C ILE A 64 14.62 -3.01 -13.27
N VAL A 65 13.76 -2.54 -14.18
CA VAL A 65 13.42 -1.12 -14.29
C VAL A 65 12.65 -0.64 -13.05
N LEU A 66 11.66 -1.40 -12.58
CA LEU A 66 10.91 -1.04 -11.36
C LEU A 66 11.76 -1.11 -10.10
N LEU A 67 12.68 -2.08 -10.02
CA LEU A 67 13.67 -2.15 -8.97
C LEU A 67 14.56 -0.91 -8.96
N THR A 68 15.08 -0.52 -10.13
CA THR A 68 15.90 0.70 -10.27
C THR A 68 15.11 1.94 -9.86
N ILE A 69 13.85 2.08 -10.29
CA ILE A 69 13.00 3.22 -9.90
C ILE A 69 12.76 3.23 -8.38
N ALA A 70 12.49 2.09 -7.76
CA ALA A 70 12.29 2.00 -6.32
C ALA A 70 13.59 2.36 -5.55
N ILE A 71 14.75 1.90 -6.02
CA ILE A 71 16.06 2.24 -5.45
C ILE A 71 16.33 3.74 -5.58
N VAL A 72 16.12 4.32 -6.76
CA VAL A 72 16.30 5.77 -6.99
C VAL A 72 15.32 6.58 -6.14
N GLY A 73 14.07 6.13 -5.98
CA GLY A 73 13.10 6.76 -5.08
C GLY A 73 13.56 6.77 -3.63
N ALA A 74 14.12 5.66 -3.14
CA ALA A 74 14.65 5.57 -1.79
C ALA A 74 15.94 6.38 -1.58
N ALA A 75 16.88 6.29 -2.54
CA ALA A 75 18.13 7.04 -2.53
C ALA A 75 17.88 8.55 -2.61
N SER A 76 16.92 8.97 -3.43
CA SER A 76 16.53 10.39 -3.51
C SER A 76 15.86 10.88 -2.23
N ARG A 77 15.06 10.07 -1.53
CA ARG A 77 14.59 10.39 -0.17
C ARG A 77 15.76 10.64 0.79
N ILE A 78 16.78 9.79 0.79
CA ILE A 78 17.99 9.99 1.61
C ILE A 78 18.75 11.26 1.18
N GLY A 79 18.89 11.48 -0.14
CA GLY A 79 19.52 12.69 -0.68
C GLY A 79 18.78 13.96 -0.27
N LEU A 80 17.45 13.98 -0.36
CA LEU A 80 16.60 15.09 0.10
C LEU A 80 16.80 15.35 1.60
N MET A 81 16.99 14.32 2.43
CA MET A 81 17.30 14.52 3.84
C MET A 81 18.68 15.18 4.05
N GLY A 82 19.67 14.85 3.22
CA GLY A 82 21.01 15.46 3.28
C GLY A 82 21.05 16.94 2.86
N PHE A 83 20.04 17.39 2.10
CA PHE A 83 19.92 18.77 1.60
C PHE A 83 18.63 19.44 2.11
N GLU A 84 18.22 19.14 3.34
CA GLU A 84 16.96 19.63 3.94
C GLU A 84 16.90 21.17 3.97
N GLU A 85 18.02 21.84 4.22
CA GLU A 85 18.11 23.31 4.28
C GLU A 85 18.08 24.00 2.90
N ASN A 86 18.36 23.26 1.82
CA ASN A 86 18.40 23.83 0.48
C ASN A 86 16.99 23.81 -0.16
N MET A 87 16.21 24.86 0.09
CA MET A 87 14.84 24.97 -0.41
C MET A 87 14.71 24.84 -1.93
N ASP A 88 15.68 25.34 -2.69
CA ASP A 88 15.66 25.26 -4.16
C ASP A 88 15.87 23.82 -4.63
N PHE A 89 16.79 23.09 -3.99
CA PHE A 89 16.99 21.66 -4.24
C PHE A 89 15.72 20.86 -3.91
N GLN A 90 15.08 21.12 -2.77
CA GLN A 90 13.83 20.45 -2.37
C GLN A 90 12.72 20.71 -3.39
N ARG A 91 12.54 21.96 -3.80
CA ARG A 91 11.51 22.38 -4.78
C ARG A 91 11.73 21.78 -6.16
N MET A 92 12.99 21.61 -6.56
CA MET A 92 13.32 20.98 -7.84
C MET A 92 13.18 19.46 -7.77
N MET A 93 13.73 18.83 -6.73
CA MET A 93 13.86 17.37 -6.70
C MET A 93 12.60 16.63 -6.24
N GLY A 94 11.84 17.17 -5.28
CA GLY A 94 10.61 16.52 -4.80
C GLY A 94 9.62 16.15 -5.93
N PRO A 95 9.29 17.10 -6.83
CA PRO A 95 8.56 16.84 -8.06
C PRO A 95 9.13 15.72 -8.94
N LEU A 96 10.43 15.76 -9.21
CA LEU A 96 11.09 14.82 -10.11
C LEU A 96 11.05 13.40 -9.56
N VAL A 97 11.24 13.24 -8.25
CA VAL A 97 11.10 11.95 -7.55
C VAL A 97 9.66 11.44 -7.65
N SER A 98 8.68 12.31 -7.40
CA SER A 98 7.26 11.95 -7.52
C SER A 98 6.90 11.49 -8.93
N LEU A 99 7.39 12.20 -9.95
CA LEU A 99 7.18 11.83 -11.35
C LEU A 99 7.86 10.50 -11.70
N ALA A 100 9.09 10.27 -11.20
CA ALA A 100 9.80 9.01 -11.41
C ALA A 100 9.07 7.81 -10.78
N LEU A 101 8.51 7.99 -9.58
CA LEU A 101 7.67 6.96 -8.94
C LEU A 101 6.37 6.72 -9.73
N LEU A 102 5.70 7.79 -10.19
CA LEU A 102 4.51 7.64 -11.03
C LEU A 102 4.80 6.90 -12.34
N LEU A 103 5.94 7.18 -12.97
CA LEU A 103 6.42 6.45 -14.16
C LEU A 103 6.59 4.95 -13.88
N GLY A 104 6.97 4.56 -12.66
CA GLY A 104 7.01 3.17 -12.22
C GLY A 104 5.67 2.46 -12.36
N PHE A 105 4.58 3.09 -11.91
CA PHE A 105 3.23 2.54 -12.08
C PHE A 105 2.79 2.46 -13.54
N VAL A 106 3.19 3.42 -14.37
CA VAL A 106 2.92 3.40 -15.82
C VAL A 106 3.66 2.24 -16.50
N ILE A 107 4.92 2.01 -16.15
CA ILE A 107 5.70 0.88 -16.66
C ILE A 107 5.09 -0.45 -16.21
N ALA A 108 4.66 -0.53 -14.95
CA ALA A 108 3.93 -1.70 -14.44
C ALA A 108 2.63 -1.93 -15.24
N ALA A 109 1.88 -0.87 -15.56
CA ALA A 109 0.66 -0.97 -16.37
C ALA A 109 0.92 -1.48 -17.81
N ILE A 110 1.97 -0.95 -18.48
CA ILE A 110 2.37 -1.39 -19.83
C ILE A 110 2.77 -2.87 -19.80
N SER A 111 3.40 -3.36 -18.72
CA SER A 111 3.83 -4.77 -18.61
C SER A 111 2.67 -5.77 -18.71
N ILE A 112 1.46 -5.33 -18.38
CA ILE A 112 0.25 -6.15 -18.35
C ILE A 112 -0.37 -6.28 -19.74
N ASN A 113 -0.40 -5.19 -20.51
CA ASN A 113 -1.07 -5.13 -21.80
C ASN A 113 -0.10 -4.77 -22.93
N LYS A 114 0.33 -5.78 -23.70
CA LYS A 114 1.19 -5.61 -24.88
C LYS A 114 0.57 -4.71 -25.97
N LYS A 115 -0.74 -4.44 -25.92
CA LYS A 115 -1.42 -3.54 -26.86
C LYS A 115 -1.40 -2.07 -26.42
N LEU A 116 -1.04 -1.77 -25.17
CA LEU A 116 -0.85 -0.38 -24.75
C LEU A 116 0.50 0.07 -25.33
N PRO A 117 0.51 0.95 -26.35
CA PRO A 117 1.79 1.36 -26.93
C PRO A 117 2.57 2.12 -25.87
N ILE A 118 3.86 1.82 -25.74
CA ILE A 118 4.78 2.50 -24.82
C ILE A 118 4.68 4.03 -25.00
N LEU A 119 4.46 4.47 -26.25
CA LEU A 119 4.24 5.88 -26.60
C LEU A 119 3.03 6.50 -25.89
N LEU A 120 1.93 5.77 -25.70
CA LEU A 120 0.74 6.27 -25.00
C LEU A 120 0.97 6.34 -23.50
N GLY A 121 1.68 5.38 -22.90
CA GLY A 121 2.08 5.46 -21.49
C GLY A 121 3.06 6.61 -21.22
N LEU A 122 4.02 6.82 -22.13
CA LEU A 122 4.92 7.97 -22.09
C LEU A 122 4.17 9.29 -22.31
N ALA A 123 3.19 9.33 -23.22
CA ALA A 123 2.35 10.51 -23.44
C ALA A 123 1.49 10.83 -22.22
N ILE A 124 0.86 9.85 -21.58
CA ILE A 124 0.11 10.04 -20.32
C ILE A 124 1.04 10.60 -19.25
N SER A 125 2.23 10.01 -19.07
CA SER A 125 3.21 10.46 -18.08
C SER A 125 3.72 11.88 -18.38
N MET A 126 3.91 12.21 -19.65
CA MET A 126 4.30 13.55 -20.11
C MET A 126 3.18 14.55 -19.88
N VAL A 127 1.92 14.22 -20.19
CA VAL A 127 0.76 15.08 -19.91
C VAL A 127 0.62 15.30 -18.41
N PHE A 128 0.75 14.27 -17.57
CA PHE A 128 0.77 14.43 -16.11
C PHE A 128 1.94 15.30 -15.64
N GLY A 129 3.14 15.13 -16.22
CA GLY A 129 4.31 15.97 -15.93
C GLY A 129 4.15 17.44 -16.36
N VAL A 130 3.51 17.70 -17.50
CA VAL A 130 3.19 19.04 -17.98
C VAL A 130 2.09 19.68 -17.13
N LEU A 131 1.05 18.92 -16.78
CA LEU A 131 -0.02 19.39 -15.88
C LEU A 131 0.54 19.72 -14.49
N PHE A 132 1.47 18.91 -14.01
CA PHE A 132 2.22 19.14 -12.78
C PHE A 132 2.99 20.48 -12.83
N PHE A 133 3.75 20.70 -13.91
CA PHE A 133 4.62 21.88 -14.04
C PHE A 133 3.83 23.17 -14.31
N MET A 134 2.82 23.12 -15.19
CA MET A 134 2.09 24.31 -15.65
C MET A 134 1.01 24.77 -14.66
N PHE A 135 0.27 23.85 -14.06
CA PHE A 135 -0.90 24.20 -13.24
C PHE A 135 -0.64 24.07 -11.74
N ARG A 136 0.60 23.75 -11.35
CA ARG A 136 0.96 23.42 -9.95
C ARG A 136 0.00 22.39 -9.35
N PHE A 137 -0.42 21.39 -10.14
CA PHE A 137 -1.11 20.18 -9.67
C PHE A 137 -0.22 19.28 -8.79
N SER A 138 0.81 19.86 -8.15
CA SER A 138 1.78 19.15 -7.32
C SER A 138 1.10 18.34 -6.23
N TYR A 139 0.02 18.87 -5.68
CA TYR A 139 -0.76 18.20 -4.65
C TYR A 139 -1.44 16.92 -5.16
N LEU A 140 -2.11 16.94 -6.32
CA LEU A 140 -2.79 15.76 -6.86
C LEU A 140 -1.81 14.64 -7.22
N VAL A 141 -0.70 14.99 -7.87
CA VAL A 141 0.32 14.00 -8.26
C VAL A 141 1.02 13.43 -7.03
N PHE A 142 1.34 14.28 -6.04
CA PHE A 142 1.85 13.84 -4.76
C PHE A 142 0.86 12.89 -4.06
N LEU A 143 -0.43 13.23 -4.04
CA LEU A 143 -1.46 12.36 -3.49
C LEU A 143 -1.53 11.02 -4.21
N LEU A 144 -1.46 10.97 -5.53
CA LEU A 144 -1.48 9.69 -6.26
C LEU A 144 -0.24 8.85 -5.94
N VAL A 145 0.94 9.45 -5.95
CA VAL A 145 2.20 8.75 -5.63
C VAL A 145 2.23 8.26 -4.19
N LEU A 146 1.64 9.02 -3.26
CA LEU A 146 1.51 8.64 -1.86
C LEU A 146 0.44 7.56 -1.67
N LEU A 147 -0.78 7.80 -2.14
CA LEU A 147 -1.96 6.99 -1.83
C LEU A 147 -1.96 5.64 -2.55
N ILE A 148 -1.42 5.55 -3.78
CA ILE A 148 -1.40 4.28 -4.54
C ILE A 148 -0.70 3.16 -3.74
N PRO A 149 0.58 3.29 -3.34
CA PRO A 149 1.26 2.24 -2.58
C PRO A 149 0.86 2.17 -1.10
N THR A 150 0.13 3.16 -0.58
CA THR A 150 -0.32 3.20 0.81
C THR A 150 -1.77 2.77 0.94
N LEU A 151 -2.71 3.72 1.00
CA LEU A 151 -4.10 3.46 1.33
C LEU A 151 -4.90 2.85 0.20
N ILE A 152 -4.65 3.21 -1.06
CA ILE A 152 -5.34 2.57 -2.19
C ILE A 152 -4.97 1.09 -2.24
N HIS A 153 -3.69 0.75 -2.09
CA HIS A 153 -3.27 -0.65 -2.03
C HIS A 153 -3.84 -1.38 -0.81
N THR A 154 -3.64 -0.86 0.40
CA THR A 154 -4.08 -1.53 1.64
C THR A 154 -5.61 -1.57 1.82
N THR A 155 -6.36 -0.67 1.19
CA THR A 155 -7.83 -0.64 1.27
C THR A 155 -8.52 -1.10 -0.01
N ILE A 156 -8.34 -0.37 -1.13
CA ILE A 156 -9.09 -0.57 -2.37
C ILE A 156 -8.67 -1.86 -3.07
N PHE A 157 -7.37 -2.15 -3.17
CA PHE A 157 -6.90 -3.41 -3.76
C PHE A 157 -7.23 -4.60 -2.87
N THR A 158 -7.05 -4.49 -1.55
CA THR A 158 -7.53 -5.50 -0.57
C THR A 158 -9.01 -5.81 -0.76
N GLY A 159 -9.85 -4.77 -0.85
CA GLY A 159 -11.28 -4.90 -1.06
C GLY A 159 -11.62 -5.59 -2.38
N SER A 160 -10.92 -5.23 -3.47
CA SER A 160 -11.06 -5.90 -4.77
C SER A 160 -10.78 -7.39 -4.67
N PHE A 161 -9.69 -7.80 -4.02
CA PHE A 161 -9.37 -9.22 -3.85
C PHE A 161 -10.41 -9.98 -3.02
N MET A 162 -10.94 -9.34 -1.98
CA MET A 162 -12.00 -9.93 -1.16
C MET A 162 -13.28 -10.12 -1.98
N LEU A 163 -13.70 -9.10 -2.71
CA LEU A 163 -14.89 -9.15 -3.56
C LEU A 163 -14.72 -10.16 -4.70
N GLU A 164 -13.57 -10.19 -5.35
CA GLU A 164 -13.23 -11.16 -6.38
C GLU A 164 -13.32 -12.60 -5.84
N GLY A 165 -12.79 -12.83 -4.63
CA GLY A 165 -12.88 -14.12 -3.95
C GLY A 165 -14.33 -14.52 -3.64
N ALA A 166 -15.15 -13.58 -3.17
CA ALA A 166 -16.57 -13.82 -2.91
C ALA A 166 -17.35 -14.15 -4.19
N LEU A 167 -17.13 -13.38 -5.26
CA LEU A 167 -17.76 -13.57 -6.58
C LEU A 167 -17.40 -14.91 -7.21
N LYS A 168 -16.10 -15.25 -7.27
CA LYS A 168 -15.61 -16.51 -7.85
C LYS A 168 -16.18 -17.73 -7.15
N ASN A 169 -16.30 -17.68 -5.83
CA ASN A 169 -16.75 -18.82 -5.03
C ASN A 169 -18.27 -18.81 -4.74
N LYS A 170 -18.98 -17.74 -5.13
CA LYS A 170 -20.38 -17.49 -4.77
C LYS A 170 -20.60 -17.65 -3.25
N SER A 171 -19.68 -17.12 -2.44
CA SER A 171 -19.66 -17.31 -0.98
C SER A 171 -20.47 -16.21 -0.28
N THR A 172 -21.58 -16.59 0.37
CA THR A 172 -22.39 -15.65 1.18
C THR A 172 -21.59 -15.05 2.33
N ILE A 173 -20.76 -15.86 3.00
CA ILE A 173 -19.86 -15.37 4.06
C ILE A 173 -18.78 -14.47 3.46
N GLY A 174 -18.29 -14.75 2.24
CA GLY A 174 -17.36 -13.88 1.54
C GLY A 174 -17.94 -12.50 1.24
N TYR A 175 -19.21 -12.42 0.81
CA TYR A 175 -19.89 -11.14 0.64
C TYR A 175 -20.10 -10.40 1.97
N LEU A 176 -20.46 -11.12 3.03
CA LEU A 176 -20.56 -10.55 4.37
C LEU A 176 -19.20 -10.01 4.85
N ALA A 177 -18.11 -10.74 4.60
CA ALA A 177 -16.76 -10.31 4.94
C ALA A 177 -16.39 -9.02 4.19
N PHE A 178 -16.71 -8.93 2.90
CA PHE A 178 -16.51 -7.69 2.13
C PHE A 178 -17.36 -6.52 2.65
N LEU A 179 -18.61 -6.77 3.06
CA LEU A 179 -19.45 -5.75 3.68
C LEU A 179 -18.86 -5.27 5.02
N VAL A 180 -18.45 -6.20 5.90
CA VAL A 180 -17.79 -5.86 7.17
C VAL A 180 -16.53 -5.04 6.93
N PHE A 181 -15.73 -5.39 5.90
CA PHE A 181 -14.56 -4.61 5.51
C PHE A 181 -14.92 -3.16 5.19
N ILE A 182 -15.94 -2.92 4.36
CA ILE A 182 -16.40 -1.57 4.01
C ILE A 182 -16.86 -0.84 5.28
N LEU A 183 -17.68 -1.49 6.11
CA LEU A 183 -18.20 -0.90 7.35
C LEU A 183 -17.08 -0.50 8.31
N CYS A 184 -16.06 -1.35 8.49
CA CYS A 184 -14.90 -1.02 9.33
C CYS A 184 -14.15 0.22 8.82
N ASN A 185 -13.96 0.38 7.50
CA ASN A 185 -13.31 1.57 6.95
C ASN A 185 -14.15 2.83 7.17
N VAL A 186 -15.47 2.75 6.99
CA VAL A 186 -16.39 3.90 7.10
C VAL A 186 -16.65 4.29 8.56
N PHE A 187 -16.75 3.32 9.47
CA PHE A 187 -17.14 3.56 10.86
C PHE A 187 -16.12 4.34 11.68
N PHE A 188 -14.87 4.48 11.22
CA PHE A 188 -13.93 5.43 11.83
C PHE A 188 -14.44 6.87 11.78
N PHE A 189 -15.15 7.25 10.71
CA PHE A 189 -15.61 8.62 10.50
C PHE A 189 -17.03 8.87 11.02
N ILE A 190 -17.78 7.82 11.34
CA ILE A 190 -19.16 7.92 11.84
C ILE A 190 -19.21 7.82 13.37
N LEU A 191 -18.42 6.91 13.95
CA LEU A 191 -18.45 6.69 15.40
C LEU A 191 -17.70 7.81 16.12
N PRO A 192 -18.24 8.29 17.26
CA PRO A 192 -17.58 9.32 18.06
C PRO A 192 -16.22 8.82 18.55
N THR A 193 -15.22 9.69 18.53
CA THR A 193 -13.86 9.39 18.98
C THR A 193 -13.36 10.55 19.81
N ASP A 194 -13.04 10.31 21.07
CA ASP A 194 -12.59 11.38 21.94
C ASP A 194 -11.17 11.84 21.56
N ALA A 195 -10.92 13.14 21.67
CA ALA A 195 -9.56 13.65 21.66
C ALA A 195 -8.82 13.11 22.89
N VAL A 196 -7.67 12.48 22.68
CA VAL A 196 -6.86 11.91 23.76
C VAL A 196 -5.43 12.31 23.47
N PRO A 197 -4.80 13.11 24.35
CA PRO A 197 -3.43 13.55 24.15
C PRO A 197 -2.50 12.38 23.86
N LEU A 198 -1.67 12.50 22.82
CA LEU A 198 -0.68 11.46 22.53
C LEU A 198 0.44 11.55 23.56
N THR A 199 0.33 10.90 24.71
CA THR A 199 1.31 11.07 25.82
C THR A 199 2.58 10.25 25.67
N ASN A 200 2.57 9.22 24.82
CA ASN A 200 3.73 8.35 24.61
C ASN A 200 4.82 9.10 23.83
N GLN A 201 5.90 9.48 24.52
CA GLN A 201 7.02 10.24 23.94
C GLN A 201 7.71 9.51 22.80
N LEU A 202 7.84 8.18 22.89
CA LEU A 202 8.42 7.39 21.80
C LEU A 202 7.53 7.48 20.56
N THR A 203 6.23 7.27 20.71
CA THR A 203 5.27 7.38 19.60
C THR A 203 5.30 8.76 18.95
N GLN A 204 5.27 9.84 19.75
CA GLN A 204 5.37 11.21 19.23
C GLN A 204 6.65 11.41 18.41
N LYS A 205 7.80 11.04 18.98
CA LYS A 205 9.10 11.17 18.33
C LYS A 205 9.11 10.42 16.99
N LEU A 206 8.64 9.18 16.98
CA LEU A 206 8.57 8.35 15.78
C LEU A 206 7.66 8.97 14.71
N PHE A 207 6.52 9.55 15.07
CA PHE A 207 5.63 10.23 14.11
C PHE A 207 6.22 11.51 13.52
N LEU A 208 6.97 12.27 14.33
CA LEU A 208 7.61 13.51 13.88
C LEU A 208 8.82 13.22 12.98
N GLU A 209 9.72 12.33 13.40
CA GLU A 209 10.91 11.98 12.62
C GLU A 209 10.59 11.25 11.31
N SER A 210 9.43 10.62 11.24
CA SER A 210 8.97 9.85 10.08
C SER A 210 8.20 10.63 9.03
N ASP A 211 7.75 11.84 9.36
CA ASP A 211 6.75 12.58 8.61
C ASP A 211 5.42 11.82 8.39
N PHE A 212 5.10 10.78 9.18
CA PHE A 212 3.83 10.05 9.02
C PHE A 212 2.59 10.90 9.29
N TYR A 213 2.74 12.00 10.05
CA TYR A 213 1.67 12.98 10.22
C TYR A 213 1.24 13.61 8.87
N GLN A 214 2.11 13.62 7.84
CA GLN A 214 1.77 14.13 6.52
C GLN A 214 0.64 13.32 5.88
N VAL A 215 0.58 12.00 6.05
CA VAL A 215 -0.53 11.19 5.53
C VAL A 215 -1.85 11.64 6.16
N ASN A 216 -1.84 11.94 7.46
CA ASN A 216 -3.01 12.43 8.17
C ASN A 216 -3.45 13.81 7.67
N LEU A 217 -2.51 14.75 7.53
CA LEU A 217 -2.78 16.08 6.97
C LEU A 217 -3.40 16.00 5.58
N ASN A 218 -2.84 15.16 4.72
CA ASN A 218 -3.31 14.99 3.35
C ASN A 218 -4.70 14.37 3.28
N LEU A 219 -5.01 13.38 4.13
CA LEU A 219 -6.35 12.82 4.21
C LEU A 219 -7.34 13.81 4.82
N ASN A 220 -6.93 14.58 5.81
CA ASN A 220 -7.76 15.61 6.42
C ASN A 220 -8.18 16.65 5.37
N TYR A 221 -7.25 17.12 4.55
CA TYR A 221 -7.54 18.01 3.43
C TYR A 221 -8.47 17.33 2.39
N LEU A 222 -8.19 16.09 2.02
CA LEU A 222 -8.99 15.37 1.03
C LEU A 222 -10.44 15.12 1.47
N ILE A 223 -10.64 14.80 2.75
CA ILE A 223 -11.95 14.40 3.30
C ILE A 223 -12.76 15.63 3.76
N PHE A 224 -12.11 16.59 4.43
CA PHE A 224 -12.77 17.71 5.09
C PHE A 224 -12.50 19.07 4.43
N GLY A 225 -11.61 19.15 3.45
CA GLY A 225 -11.30 20.39 2.72
C GLY A 225 -10.54 21.44 3.54
N THR A 226 -10.06 21.11 4.74
CA THR A 226 -9.31 22.03 5.59
C THR A 226 -7.83 22.00 5.23
N ASP A 227 -7.20 23.17 5.09
CA ASP A 227 -5.79 23.36 4.71
C ASP A 227 -4.75 22.79 5.71
N GLY A 228 -5.20 22.17 6.80
CA GLY A 228 -4.36 21.53 7.80
C GLY A 228 -3.71 22.50 8.78
N SER A 229 -3.92 23.81 8.65
CA SER A 229 -3.33 24.84 9.52
C SER A 229 -3.71 24.70 11.00
N THR A 230 -4.84 24.06 11.27
CA THR A 230 -5.37 23.78 12.62
C THR A 230 -5.44 22.29 12.94
N PHE A 231 -4.90 21.42 12.07
CA PHE A 231 -4.99 19.99 12.26
C PHE A 231 -4.06 19.55 13.40
N VAL A 232 -4.67 19.02 14.46
CA VAL A 232 -3.95 18.43 15.58
C VAL A 232 -4.10 16.91 15.50
N LEU A 233 -2.97 16.21 15.53
CA LEU A 233 -2.92 14.77 15.30
C LEU A 233 -3.73 13.98 16.34
N ASP A 234 -3.74 14.41 17.60
CA ASP A 234 -4.43 13.75 18.71
C ASP A 234 -5.85 14.28 18.99
N SER A 235 -6.36 15.16 18.12
CA SER A 235 -7.76 15.59 18.10
C SER A 235 -8.70 14.42 17.75
N SER A 236 -10.01 14.61 17.97
CA SER A 236 -11.04 13.65 17.54
C SER A 236 -10.86 13.23 16.07
N ILE A 237 -10.75 14.22 15.16
CA ILE A 237 -10.60 13.97 13.72
C ILE A 237 -9.27 13.30 13.42
N GLY A 238 -8.18 13.77 14.04
CA GLY A 238 -6.85 13.19 13.84
C GLY A 238 -6.79 11.73 14.26
N ARG A 239 -7.41 11.37 15.38
CA ARG A 239 -7.53 9.98 15.84
C ARG A 239 -8.43 9.12 14.96
N GLN A 240 -9.50 9.68 14.37
CA GLN A 240 -10.34 8.95 13.40
C GLN A 240 -9.55 8.60 12.14
N ILE A 241 -8.85 9.59 11.56
CA ILE A 241 -8.01 9.39 10.37
C ILE A 241 -6.89 8.40 10.68
N GLN A 242 -6.16 8.60 11.79
CA GLN A 242 -5.09 7.69 12.16
C GLN A 242 -5.59 6.28 12.46
N GLY A 243 -6.75 6.13 13.11
CA GLY A 243 -7.39 4.83 13.34
C GLY A 243 -7.73 4.13 12.04
N PHE A 244 -8.26 4.85 11.06
CA PHE A 244 -8.49 4.33 9.71
C PHE A 244 -7.19 3.84 9.05
N ILE A 245 -6.11 4.64 9.09
CA ILE A 245 -4.79 4.24 8.57
C ILE A 245 -4.28 2.98 9.28
N ALA A 246 -4.33 2.96 10.61
CA ALA A 246 -3.86 1.83 11.41
C ALA A 246 -4.63 0.55 11.09
N PHE A 247 -5.95 0.63 10.96
CA PHE A 247 -6.80 -0.49 10.54
C PHE A 247 -6.43 -0.98 9.14
N ALA A 248 -6.32 -0.07 8.16
CA ALA A 248 -6.03 -0.41 6.77
C ALA A 248 -4.74 -1.24 6.65
N TYR A 249 -3.66 -0.77 7.28
CA TYR A 249 -2.37 -1.46 7.29
C TYR A 249 -2.43 -2.79 8.06
N THR A 250 -2.96 -2.76 9.29
CA THR A 250 -2.98 -3.94 10.17
C THR A 250 -3.80 -5.07 9.54
N TYR A 251 -5.02 -4.78 9.12
CA TYR A 251 -5.87 -5.80 8.52
C TYR A 251 -5.29 -6.30 7.20
N HIS A 252 -4.74 -5.43 6.35
CA HIS A 252 -4.13 -5.85 5.10
C HIS A 252 -3.02 -6.90 5.33
N TYR A 253 -2.11 -6.66 6.28
CA TYR A 253 -1.05 -7.61 6.62
C TYR A 253 -1.58 -8.89 7.27
N LEU A 254 -2.52 -8.79 8.22
CA LEU A 254 -3.11 -9.97 8.87
C LEU A 254 -3.91 -10.83 7.88
N ASN A 255 -4.64 -10.20 6.95
CA ASN A 255 -5.35 -10.87 5.86
C ASN A 255 -4.37 -11.65 4.98
N TRP A 256 -3.21 -11.07 4.63
CA TRP A 256 -2.16 -11.80 3.94
C TRP A 256 -1.68 -13.00 4.76
N PHE A 257 -1.23 -12.79 6.00
CA PHE A 257 -0.67 -13.86 6.84
C PHE A 257 -1.67 -14.99 7.15
N SER A 258 -2.97 -14.68 7.21
CA SER A 258 -4.02 -15.68 7.44
C SER A 258 -4.15 -16.68 6.28
N LYS A 259 -3.71 -16.32 5.06
CA LYS A 259 -3.81 -17.14 3.85
C LYS A 259 -2.66 -18.15 3.75
N THR A 260 -2.44 -18.92 4.81
CA THR A 260 -1.34 -19.90 4.91
C THR A 260 -1.32 -20.93 3.78
N LYS A 261 -2.50 -21.30 3.22
CA LYS A 261 -2.61 -22.21 2.06
C LYS A 261 -2.24 -21.55 0.72
N VAL A 262 -2.36 -20.22 0.62
CA VAL A 262 -1.98 -19.45 -0.56
C VAL A 262 -0.47 -19.21 -0.55
N ILE A 263 0.06 -18.78 0.61
CA ILE A 263 1.49 -18.52 0.83
C ILE A 263 2.29 -19.83 0.84
N LYS A 264 1.73 -20.91 1.39
CA LYS A 264 2.38 -22.20 1.60
C LYS A 264 3.75 -22.04 2.28
N TRP A 265 3.77 -21.47 3.48
CA TRP A 265 4.98 -21.20 4.28
C TRP A 265 6.00 -22.36 4.33
N THR A 266 5.51 -23.59 4.37
CA THR A 266 6.34 -24.80 4.41
C THR A 266 7.03 -25.14 3.09
N GLN A 267 6.64 -24.50 1.98
CA GLN A 267 7.17 -24.71 0.64
C GLN A 267 8.09 -23.57 0.18
N VAL A 268 8.21 -22.50 0.97
CA VAL A 268 9.11 -21.40 0.67
C VAL A 268 10.56 -21.89 0.75
N PRO A 269 11.41 -21.66 -0.27
CA PRO A 269 12.80 -22.09 -0.24
C PRO A 269 13.54 -21.52 0.99
N LYS A 270 14.32 -22.37 1.69
CA LYS A 270 15.09 -21.95 2.88
C LYS A 270 15.95 -20.69 2.67
N PRO A 271 16.64 -20.50 1.53
CA PRO A 271 17.38 -19.26 1.28
C PRO A 271 16.51 -18.02 1.29
N TRP A 272 15.26 -18.13 0.82
CA TRP A 272 14.33 -17.00 0.82
C TRP A 272 13.78 -16.70 2.21
N LEU A 273 13.49 -17.73 3.01
CA LEU A 273 13.12 -17.53 4.41
C LEU A 273 14.24 -16.83 5.19
N PHE A 274 15.49 -17.26 5.00
CA PHE A 274 16.66 -16.63 5.60
C PHE A 274 16.82 -15.17 5.14
N ALA A 275 16.68 -14.90 3.84
CA ALA A 275 16.71 -13.54 3.30
C ALA A 275 15.57 -12.67 3.88
N SER A 276 14.36 -13.22 4.03
CA SER A 276 13.20 -12.51 4.59
C SER A 276 13.44 -12.11 6.05
N VAL A 277 13.94 -13.04 6.88
CA VAL A 277 14.29 -12.77 8.27
C VAL A 277 15.45 -11.76 8.36
N THR A 278 16.44 -11.88 7.49
CA THR A 278 17.58 -10.94 7.44
C THR A 278 17.11 -9.53 7.09
N VAL A 279 16.28 -9.38 6.05
CA VAL A 279 15.71 -8.09 5.65
C VAL A 279 14.82 -7.51 6.75
N TRP A 280 14.06 -8.35 7.45
CA TRP A 280 13.24 -7.92 8.58
C TRP A 280 14.08 -7.41 9.76
N ILE A 281 15.10 -8.17 10.18
CA ILE A 281 16.03 -7.73 11.24
C ILE A 281 16.76 -6.45 10.81
N LEU A 282 17.26 -6.40 9.58
CA LEU A 282 17.90 -5.20 9.02
C LEU A 282 16.95 -4.01 9.07
N SER A 283 15.69 -4.19 8.69
CA SER A 283 14.67 -3.14 8.76
C SER A 283 14.54 -2.59 10.19
N ILE A 284 14.41 -3.45 11.20
CA ILE A 284 14.32 -3.04 12.60
C ILE A 284 15.60 -2.31 13.03
N VAL A 285 16.78 -2.88 12.74
CA VAL A 285 18.08 -2.28 13.09
C VAL A 285 18.26 -0.90 12.46
N LEU A 286 17.86 -0.72 11.21
CA LEU A 286 17.92 0.59 10.55
C LEU A 286 17.04 1.63 11.25
N HIS A 287 15.84 1.26 11.72
CA HIS A 287 15.00 2.18 12.52
C HIS A 287 15.64 2.53 13.86
N LEU A 288 16.35 1.58 14.48
CA LEU A 288 17.06 1.83 15.74
C LEU A 288 18.28 2.74 15.56
N ILE A 289 18.98 2.65 14.42
CA ILE A 289 20.14 3.51 14.10
C ILE A 289 19.67 4.92 13.71
N ASN A 290 18.75 5.00 12.76
CA ASN A 290 18.24 6.27 12.24
C ASN A 290 16.85 6.07 11.64
N MET A 291 15.87 6.73 12.25
CA MET A 291 14.46 6.62 11.86
C MET A 291 14.22 6.96 10.38
N LYS A 292 14.83 8.06 9.90
CA LYS A 292 14.69 8.50 8.51
C LYS A 292 15.24 7.45 7.51
N ILE A 293 16.38 6.81 7.82
CA ILE A 293 16.96 5.74 7.00
C ILE A 293 16.08 4.48 7.03
N GLY A 294 15.62 4.08 8.22
CA GLY A 294 14.70 2.94 8.39
C GLY A 294 13.44 3.10 7.54
N ILE A 295 12.87 4.30 7.53
CA ILE A 295 11.67 4.62 6.74
C ILE A 295 11.98 4.64 5.25
N ALA A 296 13.11 5.19 4.82
CA ALA A 296 13.50 5.13 3.41
C ALA A 296 13.63 3.66 2.94
N PHE A 297 14.17 2.78 3.80
CA PHE A 297 14.29 1.36 3.52
C PHE A 297 12.93 0.63 3.48
N ILE A 298 12.02 0.90 4.43
CA ILE A 298 10.67 0.30 4.37
C ILE A 298 9.86 0.87 3.21
N ALA A 299 9.96 2.17 2.92
CA ALA A 299 9.30 2.80 1.79
C ALA A 299 9.78 2.21 0.46
N PHE A 300 11.08 1.88 0.35
CA PHE A 300 11.63 1.11 -0.75
C PHE A 300 10.93 -0.25 -0.89
N LEU A 301 10.92 -1.06 0.19
CA LEU A 301 10.31 -2.39 0.16
C LEU A 301 8.81 -2.33 -0.16
N SER A 302 8.11 -1.38 0.45
CA SER A 302 6.68 -1.13 0.23
C SER A 302 6.40 -0.70 -1.21
N THR A 303 7.17 0.24 -1.76
CA THR A 303 6.95 0.67 -3.15
C THR A 303 7.24 -0.47 -4.12
N LEU A 304 8.34 -1.21 -3.89
CA LEU A 304 8.72 -2.33 -4.72
C LEU A 304 7.67 -3.44 -4.69
N HIS A 305 7.11 -3.81 -3.52
CA HIS A 305 6.11 -4.87 -3.46
C HIS A 305 4.84 -4.48 -4.22
N VAL A 306 4.34 -3.24 -4.05
CA VAL A 306 3.14 -2.77 -4.77
C VAL A 306 3.38 -2.73 -6.28
N TYR A 307 4.55 -2.29 -6.74
CA TYR A 307 4.92 -2.35 -8.15
C TYR A 307 4.88 -3.76 -8.73
N LEU A 308 5.41 -4.72 -7.98
CA LEU A 308 5.47 -6.12 -8.38
C LEU A 308 4.10 -6.80 -8.35
N GLU A 309 3.23 -6.38 -7.45
CA GLU A 309 1.86 -6.87 -7.32
C GLU A 309 0.89 -6.19 -8.30
N PHE A 310 1.25 -5.02 -8.85
CA PHE A 310 0.37 -4.21 -9.71
C PHE A 310 -0.30 -4.99 -10.86
N PRO A 311 0.38 -5.92 -11.57
CA PRO A 311 -0.27 -6.78 -12.56
C PRO A 311 -1.41 -7.64 -12.00
N LEU A 312 -1.24 -8.17 -10.80
CA LEU A 312 -2.26 -8.94 -10.10
C LEU A 312 -3.42 -8.03 -9.66
N ASN A 313 -3.12 -6.83 -9.15
CA ASN A 313 -4.12 -5.83 -8.78
C ASN A 313 -5.03 -5.51 -9.97
N HIS A 314 -4.45 -5.16 -11.12
CA HIS A 314 -5.20 -4.92 -12.36
C HIS A 314 -6.05 -6.14 -12.77
N LYS A 315 -5.47 -7.35 -12.72
CA LYS A 315 -6.21 -8.58 -13.06
C LYS A 315 -7.41 -8.78 -12.14
N SER A 316 -7.30 -8.43 -10.86
CA SER A 316 -8.42 -8.46 -9.91
C SER A 316 -9.55 -7.53 -10.33
N PHE A 317 -9.25 -6.26 -10.64
CA PHE A 317 -10.26 -5.30 -11.10
C PHE A 317 -10.98 -5.75 -12.37
N VAL A 318 -10.24 -6.23 -13.37
CA VAL A 318 -10.84 -6.74 -14.61
C VAL A 318 -11.74 -7.93 -14.34
N ASN A 319 -11.34 -8.85 -13.45
CA ASN A 319 -12.16 -9.99 -13.07
C ASN A 319 -13.43 -9.55 -12.32
N VAL A 320 -13.33 -8.64 -11.36
CA VAL A 320 -14.49 -8.09 -10.63
C VAL A 320 -15.46 -7.41 -11.61
N GLY A 321 -14.94 -6.53 -12.48
CA GLY A 321 -15.75 -5.82 -13.46
C GLY A 321 -16.46 -6.77 -14.44
N SER A 322 -15.77 -7.79 -14.96
CA SER A 322 -16.40 -8.78 -15.84
C SER A 322 -17.46 -9.63 -15.14
N MET A 323 -17.26 -10.00 -13.87
CA MET A 323 -18.23 -10.78 -13.09
C MET A 323 -19.46 -9.98 -12.69
N LEU A 324 -19.32 -8.67 -12.42
CA LEU A 324 -20.43 -7.79 -12.02
C LEU A 324 -21.23 -7.25 -13.21
N PHE A 325 -20.54 -6.87 -14.30
CA PHE A 325 -21.14 -6.13 -15.40
C PHE A 325 -21.20 -6.91 -16.72
N GLY A 326 -20.73 -8.17 -16.74
CA GLY A 326 -20.82 -9.03 -17.91
C GLY A 326 -19.92 -8.61 -19.08
N PHE A 327 -18.91 -7.75 -18.85
CA PHE A 327 -17.92 -7.41 -19.87
C PHE A 327 -17.23 -8.70 -20.34
N LYS A 328 -17.30 -8.99 -21.65
CA LYS A 328 -16.58 -10.13 -22.26
C LYS A 328 -15.12 -10.08 -21.82
N ARG A 329 -14.61 -11.22 -21.33
CA ARG A 329 -13.17 -11.41 -21.10
C ARG A 329 -12.45 -11.02 -22.40
N SER A 330 -11.65 -9.97 -22.34
CA SER A 330 -10.56 -9.82 -23.30
C SER A 330 -9.63 -11.00 -23.03
N ASP A 331 -9.65 -12.00 -23.90
CA ASP A 331 -8.73 -13.12 -23.87
C ASP A 331 -7.29 -12.60 -23.99
N SER A 332 -6.67 -12.27 -22.86
CA SER A 332 -5.24 -12.06 -22.76
C SER A 332 -4.66 -13.04 -21.75
N VAL A 333 -4.01 -14.04 -22.35
CA VAL A 333 -3.08 -15.01 -21.76
C VAL A 333 -3.74 -16.19 -21.04
N SER A 334 -4.23 -17.13 -21.86
CA SER A 334 -4.02 -18.54 -21.58
C SER A 334 -2.52 -18.80 -21.54
N VAL A 335 -1.95 -18.96 -20.35
CA VAL A 335 -0.73 -19.76 -20.23
C VAL A 335 -1.21 -21.21 -20.30
N ASN A 336 -1.09 -21.79 -21.50
CA ASN A 336 -1.23 -23.22 -21.70
C ASN A 336 -0.09 -23.94 -20.95
N GLY A 337 -0.43 -25.04 -20.28
CA GLY A 337 0.53 -26.03 -19.75
C GLY A 337 0.72 -25.97 -18.25
#